data_AF-A0A172ZG33-F1
#
_entry.id   AF-A0A172ZG33-F1
#
_cell.length_a   1.000
_cell.length_b   1.000
_cell.length_c   1.000
_cell.angle_alpha   90.00
_cell.angle_beta   90.00
_cell.angle_gamma   90.00
#
_symmetry.space_group_name_H-M   'P 1'
#
loop_
_entity.id
_entity.type
_entity.pdbx_description
1 polymer ?
#
loop_
_entity_poly.entity_id
_entity_poly.type
_entity_poly.pdbx_seq_one_letter_code
_entity_poly.pdbx_strand_id
1 'polypeptide(L)'
;MSILERFKTKSKTSNMPSVHVTMNELRTAVLQYEREMSGINRTALMQEDRSLDLSRLTRYLGGRSDQKFYLSRETFEIFEEEERHIPYHLDQVQGAIDDYVQENGKLPVIEDSVHFEVDCRKLYQQRYLHEIPDFPMYITDQEMMVTHREPAILPESKEHMDKSYVLL
;
A
#
# COMPACT_ATOMS: atom_id res chain seq x y z
N MET A 1 -49.16 13.29 -11.35
CA MET A 1 -48.20 12.69 -12.29
C MET A 1 -46.80 13.02 -11.78
N SER A 2 -46.16 12.08 -11.09
CA SER A 2 -44.88 12.31 -10.40
C SER A 2 -43.70 12.00 -11.33
N ILE A 3 -42.68 12.88 -11.33
CA ILE A 3 -41.49 12.86 -12.19
C ILE A 3 -40.43 11.86 -11.68
N LEU A 4 -40.77 10.99 -10.73
CA LEU A 4 -39.81 10.12 -10.03
C LEU A 4 -39.75 8.68 -10.56
N GLU A 5 -39.85 8.47 -11.88
CA GLU A 5 -39.55 7.18 -12.50
C GLU A 5 -38.77 7.35 -13.80
N ARG A 6 -37.46 7.58 -13.71
CA ARG A 6 -36.51 7.27 -14.78
C ARG A 6 -35.09 7.33 -14.22
N PHE A 7 -34.26 6.42 -14.72
CA PHE A 7 -32.88 6.11 -14.32
C PHE A 7 -32.68 5.02 -13.24
N LYS A 8 -33.34 3.87 -13.42
CA LYS A 8 -32.68 2.58 -13.12
C LYS A 8 -31.87 2.16 -14.34
N THR A 9 -30.65 2.66 -14.46
CA THR A 9 -29.68 2.14 -15.43
C THR A 9 -29.22 0.78 -14.92
N LYS A 10 -29.80 -0.32 -15.43
CA LYS A 10 -29.27 -1.67 -15.23
C LYS A 10 -27.83 -1.70 -15.75
N SER A 11 -26.84 -1.70 -14.86
CA SER A 11 -25.45 -1.92 -15.25
C SER A 11 -25.31 -3.32 -15.85
N LYS A 12 -24.73 -3.42 -17.05
CA LYS A 12 -24.37 -4.67 -17.74
C LYS A 12 -23.20 -5.41 -17.04
N THR A 13 -23.24 -5.53 -15.72
CA THR A 13 -22.19 -6.18 -14.93
C THR A 13 -22.65 -7.48 -14.28
N SER A 14 -23.87 -7.93 -14.57
CA SER A 14 -24.54 -9.02 -13.85
C SER A 14 -24.20 -10.45 -14.31
N ASN A 15 -23.17 -10.67 -15.12
CA ASN A 15 -22.85 -12.01 -15.64
C ASN A 15 -21.34 -12.32 -15.77
N MET A 16 -20.47 -11.53 -15.14
CA MET A 16 -19.04 -11.88 -15.09
C MET A 16 -18.84 -13.03 -14.10
N PRO A 17 -18.02 -14.05 -14.44
CA PRO A 17 -17.72 -15.14 -13.53
C PRO A 17 -17.02 -14.60 -12.28
N SER A 18 -17.27 -15.24 -11.13
CA SER A 18 -16.44 -15.08 -9.95
C SER A 18 -15.12 -15.79 -10.21
N VAL A 19 -14.00 -15.13 -9.94
CA VAL A 19 -12.66 -15.69 -10.13
C VAL A 19 -11.86 -15.56 -8.84
N HIS A 20 -11.07 -16.59 -8.55
CA HIS A 20 -10.04 -16.53 -7.53
C HIS A 20 -8.79 -15.88 -8.15
N VAL A 21 -8.21 -14.90 -7.48
CA VAL A 21 -7.13 -14.06 -7.97
C VAL A 21 -5.92 -14.22 -7.07
N THR A 22 -4.78 -14.57 -7.67
CA THR A 22 -3.50 -14.58 -6.96
C THR A 22 -2.90 -13.18 -6.90
N MET A 23 -2.01 -12.93 -5.93
CA MET A 23 -1.30 -11.65 -5.87
C MET A 23 -0.58 -11.31 -7.18
N ASN A 24 0.06 -12.27 -7.84
CA ASN A 24 0.76 -12.01 -9.10
C ASN A 24 -0.17 -11.58 -10.24
N GLU A 25 -1.38 -12.17 -10.32
CA GLU A 25 -2.40 -11.76 -11.28
C GLU A 25 -2.92 -10.35 -10.96
N LEU A 26 -3.15 -10.06 -9.68
CA LEU A 26 -3.57 -8.73 -9.24
C LEU A 26 -2.54 -7.66 -9.59
N ARG A 27 -1.26 -7.91 -9.30
CA ARG A 27 -0.14 -7.01 -9.62
C ARG A 27 -0.06 -6.75 -11.13
N THR A 28 -0.18 -7.80 -11.92
CA THR A 28 -0.21 -7.70 -13.38
C THR A 28 -1.40 -6.86 -13.86
N ALA A 29 -2.58 -7.07 -13.28
CA ALA A 29 -3.79 -6.30 -13.59
C ALA A 29 -3.67 -4.82 -13.21
N VAL A 30 -3.11 -4.49 -12.05
CA VAL A 30 -2.84 -3.12 -11.62
C VAL A 30 -1.84 -2.44 -12.56
N LEU A 31 -0.73 -3.10 -12.90
CA LEU A 31 0.25 -2.56 -13.85
C LEU A 31 -0.35 -2.35 -15.25
N GLN A 32 -1.27 -3.20 -15.68
CA GLN A 32 -1.96 -3.01 -16.95
C GLN A 32 -2.95 -1.84 -16.87
N TYR A 33 -3.69 -1.70 -15.77
CA TYR A 33 -4.53 -0.54 -15.51
C TYR A 33 -3.72 0.77 -15.54
N GLU A 34 -2.60 0.85 -14.81
CA GLU A 34 -1.75 2.06 -14.79
C GLU A 34 -1.23 2.44 -16.19
N ARG A 35 -0.85 1.45 -17.01
CA ARG A 35 -0.38 1.69 -18.38
C ARG A 35 -1.47 2.22 -19.33
N GLU A 36 -2.70 1.78 -19.15
CA GLU A 36 -3.82 2.15 -20.03
C GLU A 36 -4.47 3.48 -19.62
N MET A 37 -4.38 3.86 -18.34
CA MET A 37 -4.98 5.07 -17.80
C MET A 37 -3.95 6.20 -17.72
N SER A 38 -3.95 7.09 -18.73
CA SER A 38 -3.02 8.22 -18.78
C SER A 38 -3.11 9.12 -17.54
N GLY A 39 -2.04 9.18 -16.74
CA GLY A 39 -1.91 10.11 -15.63
C GLY A 39 -2.59 9.68 -14.32
N ILE A 40 -3.00 8.41 -14.19
CA ILE A 40 -3.64 7.89 -12.98
C ILE A 40 -2.73 6.82 -12.34
N ASN A 41 -2.34 7.03 -11.08
CA ASN A 41 -1.57 6.08 -10.25
C ASN A 41 -2.51 5.03 -9.61
N ARG A 42 -1.99 3.84 -9.22
CA ARG A 42 -2.75 2.81 -8.48
C ARG A 42 -3.52 3.29 -7.26
N THR A 43 -3.13 4.39 -6.61
CA THR A 43 -3.92 4.99 -5.51
C THR A 43 -5.34 5.37 -5.93
N ALA A 44 -5.61 5.58 -7.22
CA ALA A 44 -6.97 5.78 -7.71
C ALA A 44 -7.84 4.53 -7.68
N LEU A 45 -7.26 3.36 -7.42
CA LEU A 45 -7.98 2.12 -7.14
C LEU A 45 -8.31 1.98 -5.65
N MET A 46 -7.73 2.81 -4.78
CA MET A 46 -7.91 2.71 -3.34
C MET A 46 -9.27 3.27 -2.91
N GLN A 47 -9.97 2.54 -2.05
CA GLN A 47 -11.18 2.98 -1.36
C GLN A 47 -10.84 3.65 -0.02
N GLU A 48 -11.84 4.24 0.63
CA GLU A 48 -11.66 4.92 1.92
C GLU A 48 -11.14 3.98 3.03
N ASP A 49 -11.51 2.70 2.97
CA ASP A 49 -11.06 1.66 3.91
C ASP A 49 -9.73 1.01 3.50
N ARG A 50 -9.02 1.60 2.52
CA ARG A 50 -7.76 1.12 1.92
C ARG A 50 -7.91 -0.15 1.07
N SER A 51 -9.11 -0.71 0.92
CA SER A 51 -9.33 -1.81 0.00
C SER A 51 -9.19 -1.37 -1.46
N LEU A 52 -8.80 -2.29 -2.34
CA LEU A 52 -8.74 -2.03 -3.77
C LEU A 52 -10.12 -2.19 -4.41
N ASP A 53 -10.50 -1.25 -5.27
CA ASP A 53 -11.67 -1.33 -6.14
C ASP A 53 -11.41 -2.27 -7.33
N LEU A 54 -11.56 -3.58 -7.06
CA LEU A 54 -11.37 -4.65 -8.05
C LEU A 54 -12.42 -4.61 -9.18
N SER A 55 -13.49 -3.82 -9.03
CA SER A 55 -14.45 -3.63 -10.12
C SER A 55 -13.81 -2.92 -11.32
N ARG A 56 -12.82 -2.05 -11.07
CA ARG A 56 -12.03 -1.38 -12.10
C ARG A 56 -10.99 -2.29 -12.74
N LEU A 57 -10.66 -3.40 -12.08
CA LEU A 57 -9.71 -4.42 -12.56
C LEU A 57 -10.37 -5.63 -13.24
N THR A 58 -11.70 -5.73 -13.20
CA THR A 58 -12.46 -6.89 -13.68
C THR A 58 -12.12 -7.31 -15.12
N ARG A 59 -11.83 -6.35 -16.01
CA ARG A 59 -11.44 -6.64 -17.42
C ARG A 59 -10.05 -7.28 -17.56
N TYR A 60 -9.16 -7.06 -16.60
CA TYR A 60 -7.79 -7.59 -16.58
C TYR A 60 -7.74 -8.93 -15.84
N LEU A 61 -8.61 -9.12 -14.85
CA LEU A 61 -8.72 -10.35 -14.06
C LEU A 61 -9.60 -11.43 -14.71
N GLY A 62 -10.30 -11.11 -15.81
CA GLY A 62 -11.20 -12.05 -16.50
C GLY A 62 -12.52 -12.34 -15.76
N GLY A 63 -12.76 -11.68 -14.63
CA GLY A 63 -13.91 -11.92 -13.76
C GLY A 63 -13.93 -10.96 -12.56
N ARG A 64 -14.96 -11.10 -11.73
CA ARG A 64 -15.00 -10.42 -10.43
C ARG A 64 -14.23 -11.25 -9.42
N SER A 65 -13.25 -10.66 -8.76
CA SER A 65 -12.56 -11.35 -7.68
C SER A 65 -13.52 -11.63 -6.52
N ASP A 66 -13.41 -12.81 -5.91
CA ASP A 66 -14.06 -13.15 -4.64
C ASP A 66 -13.23 -12.80 -3.40
N GLN A 67 -12.02 -12.27 -3.61
CA GLN A 67 -11.10 -11.85 -2.56
C GLN A 67 -11.09 -10.34 -2.38
N LYS A 68 -10.49 -9.93 -1.27
CA LYS A 68 -10.19 -8.54 -0.94
C LYS A 68 -8.69 -8.36 -0.88
N PHE A 69 -8.26 -7.18 -1.29
CA PHE A 69 -6.87 -6.76 -1.25
C PHE A 69 -6.82 -5.32 -0.77
N TYR A 70 -5.72 -4.96 -0.12
CA TYR A 70 -5.53 -3.66 0.51
C TYR A 70 -4.30 -2.98 -0.05
N LEU A 71 -4.31 -1.65 -0.10
CA LEU A 71 -3.21 -0.83 -0.63
C LEU A 71 -2.76 0.17 0.43
N SER A 72 -1.45 0.22 0.65
CA SER A 72 -0.79 1.30 1.37
C SER A 72 -0.73 2.55 0.49
N ARG A 73 -1.21 3.69 0.99
CA ARG A 73 -1.21 4.94 0.22
C ARG A 73 0.21 5.49 0.06
N GLU A 74 1.00 5.36 1.12
CA GLU A 74 2.34 5.90 1.21
C GLU A 74 3.34 4.95 0.56
N THR A 75 3.18 3.64 0.76
CA THR A 75 4.15 2.65 0.26
C THR A 75 3.80 2.00 -1.08
N PHE A 76 2.58 2.23 -1.59
CA PHE A 76 2.05 1.65 -2.83
C PHE A 76 2.03 0.10 -2.86
N GLU A 77 2.26 -0.55 -1.71
CA GLU A 77 2.28 -2.00 -1.55
C GLU A 77 0.87 -2.57 -1.40
N ILE A 78 0.64 -3.74 -2.01
CA ILE A 78 -0.63 -4.45 -2.02
C ILE A 78 -0.57 -5.67 -1.09
N PHE A 79 -1.61 -5.86 -0.29
CA PHE A 79 -1.73 -6.86 0.76
C PHE A 79 -2.97 -7.73 0.59
N GLU A 80 -2.88 -8.97 1.06
CA GLU A 80 -4.03 -9.89 1.17
C GLU A 80 -4.90 -9.53 2.39
N GLU A 81 -6.07 -10.17 2.53
CA GLU A 81 -7.04 -9.90 3.60
C GLU A 81 -6.46 -10.20 5.00
N GLU A 82 -5.64 -11.25 5.10
CA GLU A 82 -4.96 -11.66 6.32
C GLU A 82 -4.00 -10.57 6.84
N GLU A 83 -3.48 -9.76 5.92
CA GLU A 83 -2.49 -8.70 6.16
C GLU A 83 -3.11 -7.29 6.14
N ARG A 84 -4.45 -7.17 6.12
CA ARG A 84 -5.16 -5.88 5.97
C ARG A 84 -4.77 -4.78 6.97
N HIS A 85 -4.21 -5.15 8.12
CA HIS A 85 -3.77 -4.24 9.17
C HIS A 85 -2.39 -3.61 8.88
N ILE A 86 -1.57 -4.25 8.06
CA ILE A 86 -0.23 -3.78 7.70
C ILE A 86 -0.24 -2.43 6.98
N PRO A 87 -1.01 -2.24 5.87
CA PRO A 87 -1.04 -0.95 5.18
C PRO A 87 -1.52 0.18 6.11
N TYR A 88 -2.41 -0.12 7.06
CA TYR A 88 -2.81 0.81 8.11
C TYR A 88 -1.62 1.40 8.86
N HIS A 89 -0.80 0.52 9.43
CA HIS A 89 0.37 0.95 10.19
C HIS A 89 1.47 1.54 9.30
N LEU A 90 1.68 1.05 8.07
CA LEU A 90 2.68 1.61 7.16
C LEU A 90 2.40 3.10 6.88
N ASP A 91 1.16 3.45 6.50
CA ASP A 91 0.83 4.85 6.22
C ASP A 91 0.96 5.74 7.48
N GLN A 92 0.61 5.21 8.65
CA GLN A 92 0.76 5.95 9.91
C GLN A 92 2.22 6.18 10.29
N VAL A 93 3.05 5.15 10.17
CA VAL A 93 4.46 5.24 10.51
C VAL A 93 5.21 6.08 9.49
N GLN A 94 4.90 6.00 8.20
CA GLN A 94 5.48 6.89 7.20
C GLN A 94 5.17 8.35 7.52
N GLY A 95 3.89 8.71 7.76
CA GLY A 95 3.54 10.08 8.12
C GLY A 95 4.24 10.56 9.39
N ALA A 96 4.35 9.71 10.41
CA ALA A 96 5.08 10.05 11.64
C ALA A 96 6.58 10.25 11.42
N ILE A 97 7.20 9.47 10.52
CA ILE A 97 8.59 9.64 10.12
C ILE A 97 8.75 10.98 9.41
N ASP A 98 7.87 11.28 8.45
CA ASP A 98 7.93 12.51 7.66
C ASP A 98 7.82 13.75 8.56
N ASP A 99 6.84 13.78 9.48
CA ASP A 99 6.67 14.85 10.46
C ASP A 99 7.90 14.98 11.37
N TYR A 100 8.42 13.86 11.88
CA TYR A 100 9.61 13.86 12.74
C TYR A 100 10.84 14.38 12.00
N VAL A 101 11.06 13.95 10.75
CA VAL A 101 12.19 14.38 9.92
C VAL A 101 12.07 15.86 9.57
N GLN A 102 10.87 16.34 9.25
CA GLN A 102 10.61 17.73 8.97
C GLN A 102 10.97 18.63 10.17
N GLU A 103 10.67 18.20 11.39
CA GLU A 103 10.93 18.97 12.61
C GLU A 103 12.37 18.82 13.14
N ASN A 104 12.95 17.62 13.04
CA ASN A 104 14.22 17.29 13.70
C ASN A 104 15.42 17.14 12.75
N GLY A 105 15.18 17.04 11.44
CA GLY A 105 16.21 16.90 10.41
C GLY A 105 16.98 15.57 10.44
N LYS A 106 16.50 14.56 11.17
CA LYS A 106 17.13 13.23 11.29
C LYS A 106 16.09 12.13 11.30
N LEU A 107 16.49 10.91 10.98
CA LEU A 107 15.59 9.75 10.99
C LEU A 107 15.31 9.26 12.42
N PRO A 108 14.07 8.80 12.70
CA PRO A 108 13.70 8.22 13.98
C PRO A 108 14.04 6.72 14.01
N VAL A 109 15.32 6.37 13.86
CA VAL A 109 15.79 4.97 13.92
C VAL A 109 16.37 4.63 15.29
N ILE A 110 16.31 3.35 15.67
CA ILE A 110 16.94 2.83 16.88
C ILE A 110 18.46 2.98 16.76
N GLU A 111 19.11 3.47 17.82
CA GLU A 111 20.57 3.58 17.88
C GLU A 111 21.22 2.20 17.71
N ASP A 112 22.30 2.13 16.93
CA ASP A 112 23.00 0.89 16.58
C ASP A 112 22.17 -0.17 15.83
N SER A 113 20.99 0.21 15.29
CA SER A 113 20.22 -0.70 14.45
C SER A 113 20.96 -1.04 13.16
N VAL A 114 21.13 -2.33 12.93
CA VAL A 114 21.74 -2.90 11.73
C VAL A 114 20.86 -2.65 10.49
N HIS A 115 19.53 -2.69 10.65
CA HIS A 115 18.56 -2.65 9.56
C HIS A 115 17.75 -1.35 9.47
N PHE A 116 18.22 -0.27 10.09
CA PHE A 116 17.48 1.00 10.14
C PHE A 116 16.05 0.82 10.68
N GLU A 117 15.92 0.02 11.74
CA GLU A 117 14.65 -0.19 12.44
C GLU A 117 14.13 1.13 13.01
N VAL A 118 12.84 1.40 12.77
CA VAL A 118 12.16 2.61 13.24
C VAL A 118 11.96 2.54 14.74
N ASP A 119 12.36 3.60 15.44
CA ASP A 119 12.08 3.77 16.87
C ASP A 119 10.63 4.25 17.07
N CYS A 120 9.68 3.32 16.89
CA CYS A 120 8.26 3.57 17.07
C CYS A 120 7.92 4.03 18.50
N ARG A 121 8.71 3.62 19.50
CA ARG A 121 8.51 4.05 20.89
C ARG A 121 8.80 5.54 21.04
N LYS A 122 9.89 6.02 20.45
CA LYS A 122 10.24 7.44 20.42
C LYS A 122 9.20 8.27 19.69
N LEU A 123 8.75 7.81 18.51
CA LEU A 123 7.68 8.49 17.75
C LEU A 123 6.38 8.58 18.57
N TYR A 124 6.02 7.52 19.29
CA TYR A 124 4.86 7.52 20.18
C TYR A 124 5.03 8.47 21.37
N GLN A 125 6.17 8.41 22.07
CA GLN A 125 6.46 9.28 23.22
C GLN A 125 6.45 10.77 22.86
N GLN A 126 6.91 11.10 21.64
CA GLN A 126 6.93 12.46 21.12
C GLN A 126 5.66 12.86 20.36
N ARG A 127 4.62 12.00 20.38
CA ARG A 127 3.28 12.27 19.83
C ARG A 127 3.17 12.34 18.29
N TYR A 128 4.17 11.85 17.56
CA TYR A 128 4.06 11.64 16.10
C TYR A 128 3.22 10.39 15.78
N LEU A 129 3.24 9.38 16.65
CA LEU A 129 2.37 8.21 16.56
C LEU A 129 1.29 8.22 17.64
N HIS A 130 0.09 7.78 17.27
CA HIS A 130 -1.03 7.60 18.19
C HIS A 130 -1.09 6.20 18.81
N GLU A 131 -0.49 5.22 18.16
CA GLU A 131 -0.35 3.83 18.61
C GLU A 131 0.97 3.24 18.12
N ILE A 132 1.43 2.19 18.79
CA ILE A 132 2.67 1.49 18.42
C ILE A 132 2.25 0.24 17.64
N PRO A 133 2.76 0.04 16.41
CA PRO A 133 2.51 -1.20 15.66
C PRO A 133 3.01 -2.44 16.41
N ASP A 134 2.33 -3.57 16.24
CA ASP A 134 2.66 -4.84 16.89
C ASP A 134 3.86 -5.59 16.27
N PHE A 135 4.43 -5.04 15.19
CA PHE A 135 5.57 -5.61 14.47
C PHE A 135 6.60 -4.52 14.15
N PRO A 136 7.90 -4.89 14.06
CA PRO A 136 8.95 -3.95 13.72
C PRO A 136 8.80 -3.45 12.29
N MET A 137 9.30 -2.25 12.05
CA MET A 137 9.34 -1.64 10.74
C MET A 137 10.72 -1.04 10.48
N TYR A 138 11.07 -0.97 9.21
CA TYR A 138 12.41 -0.59 8.77
C TYR A 138 12.32 0.50 7.73
N ILE A 139 13.28 1.42 7.75
CA ILE A 139 13.43 2.43 6.71
C ILE A 139 14.24 1.81 5.57
N THR A 140 13.68 1.85 4.37
CA THR A 140 14.38 1.43 3.15
C THR A 140 15.18 2.59 2.56
N ASP A 141 16.22 2.26 1.79
CA ASP A 141 17.02 3.23 1.05
C ASP A 141 16.27 3.82 -0.15
N GLN A 142 15.23 3.12 -0.63
CA GLN A 142 14.35 3.61 -1.68
C GLN A 142 13.39 4.67 -1.13
N GLU A 143 13.64 5.92 -1.51
CA GLU A 143 12.78 7.08 -1.22
C GLU A 143 12.46 7.27 0.27
N MET A 144 13.28 6.70 1.18
CA MET A 144 13.06 6.73 2.64
C MET A 144 11.73 6.11 3.06
N MET A 145 11.24 5.12 2.30
CA MET A 145 9.96 4.48 2.55
C MET A 145 10.07 3.43 3.67
N VAL A 146 9.00 3.29 4.44
CA VAL A 146 8.89 2.28 5.49
C VAL A 146 8.46 0.92 4.95
N THR A 147 9.01 -0.16 5.50
CA THR A 147 8.61 -1.54 5.22
C THR A 147 8.37 -2.34 6.49
N HIS A 148 7.49 -3.33 6.41
CA HIS A 148 7.23 -4.33 7.46
C HIS A 148 8.11 -5.58 7.31
N ARG A 149 8.88 -5.67 6.21
CA ARG A 149 9.75 -6.82 5.93
C ARG A 149 11.15 -6.52 6.42
N GLU A 150 11.70 -7.42 7.22
CA GLU A 150 13.10 -7.35 7.63
C GLU A 150 14.00 -7.38 6.39
N PRO A 151 14.87 -6.37 6.18
CA PRO A 151 15.74 -6.34 5.02
C PRO A 151 16.71 -7.53 5.03
N ALA A 152 16.66 -8.36 3.98
CA ALA A 152 17.56 -9.51 3.83
C ALA A 152 19.03 -9.09 3.61
N ILE A 153 19.27 -7.84 3.20
CA ILE A 153 20.59 -7.25 2.97
C ILE A 153 20.61 -5.91 3.70
N LEU A 154 21.73 -5.63 4.39
CA LEU A 154 22.07 -4.28 4.84
C LEU A 154 21.94 -3.31 3.65
N PRO A 155 21.47 -2.07 3.82
CA PRO A 155 21.70 -1.05 2.80
C PRO A 155 23.21 -0.83 2.68
N GLU A 156 23.85 -1.60 1.79
CA GLU A 156 25.25 -1.43 1.45
C GLU A 156 25.39 -0.06 0.79
N SER A 157 26.37 0.69 1.27
CA SER A 157 26.76 1.99 0.74
C SER A 157 26.61 2.10 -0.79
N LYS A 158 25.62 2.87 -1.24
CA LYS A 158 25.46 3.60 -2.52
C LYS A 158 25.73 2.92 -3.88
N GLU A 159 26.27 1.72 -4.01
CA GLU A 159 26.83 1.30 -5.32
C GLU A 159 26.19 0.12 -6.05
N HIS A 160 25.38 -0.75 -5.43
CA HIS A 160 24.78 -1.86 -6.19
C HIS A 160 23.30 -2.09 -5.87
N MET A 161 22.50 -1.41 -6.69
CA MET A 161 21.04 -1.33 -6.65
C MET A 161 20.44 -2.54 -7.40
N ASP A 162 20.13 -3.62 -6.68
CA ASP A 162 19.23 -4.64 -7.23
C ASP A 162 17.78 -4.14 -7.12
N LYS A 163 17.20 -3.80 -8.27
CA LYS A 163 15.85 -3.25 -8.43
C LYS A 163 14.74 -4.32 -8.23
N SER A 164 15.07 -5.47 -7.65
CA SER A 164 14.18 -6.63 -7.60
C SER A 164 13.22 -6.63 -6.41
N TYR A 165 13.39 -5.74 -5.43
CA TYR A 165 12.59 -5.76 -4.19
C TYR A 165 11.51 -4.69 -4.06
N VAL A 166 11.28 -3.85 -5.08
CA VAL A 166 10.20 -2.86 -5.03
C VAL A 166 9.37 -2.91 -6.30
N LEU A 167 8.04 -2.89 -6.10
CA LEU A 167 6.98 -2.87 -7.10
C LEU A 167 6.67 -4.21 -7.79
N LEU A 168 6.03 -5.09 -7.04
CA LEU A 168 4.78 -5.66 -7.57
C LEU A 168 3.64 -5.29 -6.64
#